data_AF-A0A522XPI5-F1
#
_entry.id   AF-A0A522XPI5-F1
#
_cell.length_a   1.000
_cell.length_b   1.000
_cell.length_c   1.000
_cell.angle_alpha   90.00
_cell.angle_beta   90.00
_cell.angle_gamma   90.00
#
_symmetry.space_group_name_H-M   'P 1'
#
loop_
_entity.id
_entity.type
_entity.pdbx_description
1 polymer ?
#
loop_
_entity_poly.entity_id
_entity_poly.type
_entity_poly.pdbx_seq_one_letter_code
_entity_poly.pdbx_strand_id
1 'polypeptide(L)'
;MQKGKKVPIPQQDQLTLQILSYEFLGPIRLSEWGPPMEEVIYILLTQSKGTFQVIYVGESEKSQDEDFFKNHEKSKCWADAAGSEKNIHLSIYPMWKSTPDERKRLANKIIQKYKPSCNDGNV
;
A
#
# COMPACT_ATOMS: atom_id res chain seq x y z
N MET A 1 -31.67 -25.05 -3.56
CA MET A 1 -30.38 -25.15 -2.84
C MET A 1 -29.31 -24.81 -3.87
N GLN A 2 -28.46 -23.78 -3.80
CA GLN A 2 -27.84 -23.10 -2.66
C GLN A 2 -27.94 -21.58 -2.83
N LYS A 3 -28.16 -20.89 -1.70
CA LYS A 3 -28.18 -19.43 -1.60
C LYS A 3 -26.76 -18.91 -1.84
N GLY A 4 -26.54 -18.08 -2.85
CA GLY A 4 -25.33 -17.26 -2.93
C GLY A 4 -25.35 -16.31 -1.73
N LYS A 5 -24.56 -16.64 -0.69
CA LYS A 5 -24.43 -15.81 0.50
C LYS A 5 -23.93 -14.44 0.05
N LYS A 6 -24.73 -13.40 0.27
CA LYS A 6 -24.24 -12.02 0.29
C LYS A 6 -23.11 -11.98 1.30
N VAL A 7 -21.87 -11.78 0.86
CA VAL A 7 -20.75 -11.49 1.74
C VAL A 7 -20.97 -10.06 2.21
N PRO A 8 -21.26 -9.81 3.50
CA PRO A 8 -21.28 -8.46 4.00
C PRO A 8 -19.83 -7.97 3.95
N ILE A 9 -19.54 -7.00 3.08
CA ILE A 9 -18.34 -6.20 3.22
C ILE A 9 -18.50 -5.47 4.56
N PRO A 10 -17.62 -5.66 5.56
CA PRO A 10 -17.73 -4.96 6.82
C PRO A 10 -17.84 -3.46 6.56
N GLN A 11 -18.91 -2.85 7.06
CA GLN A 11 -19.06 -1.40 7.11
C GLN A 11 -18.09 -0.88 8.17
N GLN A 12 -16.83 -0.76 7.78
CA GLN A 12 -15.88 0.12 8.44
C GLN A 12 -15.70 1.24 7.43
N ASP A 13 -16.10 2.46 7.80
CA ASP A 13 -15.94 3.67 6.99
C ASP A 13 -14.67 3.53 6.16
N GLN A 14 -14.82 3.35 4.84
CA GLN A 14 -13.67 3.17 3.97
C GLN A 14 -12.89 4.48 4.03
N LEU A 15 -11.94 4.55 4.95
CA LEU A 15 -10.96 5.61 4.96
C LEU A 15 -10.28 5.49 3.61
N THR A 16 -10.39 6.58 2.86
CA THR A 16 -9.64 6.78 1.64
C THR A 16 -8.53 7.76 1.93
N LEU A 17 -7.38 7.53 1.32
CA LEU A 17 -6.23 8.40 1.43
C LEU A 17 -6.02 9.14 0.11
N GLN A 18 -6.20 10.45 0.14
CA GLN A 18 -5.91 11.29 -1.02
C GLN A 18 -4.39 11.43 -1.19
N ILE A 19 -3.86 10.90 -2.29
CA ILE A 19 -2.45 11.03 -2.68
C ILE A 19 -2.39 11.65 -4.06
N LEU A 20 -1.83 12.86 -4.15
CA LEU A 20 -1.96 13.70 -5.34
C LEU A 20 -3.45 13.87 -5.73
N SER A 21 -3.83 13.45 -6.93
CA SER A 21 -5.21 13.46 -7.44
C SER A 21 -5.88 12.08 -7.39
N TYR A 22 -5.28 11.11 -6.71
CA TYR A 22 -5.74 9.72 -6.64
C TYR A 22 -6.28 9.39 -5.25
N GLU A 23 -7.36 8.63 -5.24
CA GLU A 23 -8.01 8.13 -4.02
C GLU A 23 -7.54 6.69 -3.76
N PHE A 24 -6.72 6.51 -2.74
CA PHE A 24 -6.25 5.19 -2.34
C PHE A 24 -7.20 4.57 -1.32
N LEU A 25 -7.36 3.25 -1.38
CA LEU A 25 -8.06 2.45 -0.39
C LEU A 25 -7.21 2.35 0.89
N GLY A 26 -7.83 2.51 2.05
CA GLY A 26 -7.14 2.52 3.34
C GLY A 26 -6.73 3.94 3.78
N PRO A 27 -5.92 4.07 4.84
CA PRO A 27 -4.93 3.10 5.29
C PRO A 27 -5.47 2.02 6.25
N ILE A 28 -5.10 0.76 6.03
CA ILE A 28 -5.31 -0.36 6.95
C ILE A 28 -3.99 -0.78 7.59
N ARG A 29 -3.99 -1.58 8.66
CA ARG A 29 -2.71 -2.12 9.17
C ARG A 29 -2.13 -3.12 8.17
N LEU A 30 -0.80 -3.15 8.01
CA LEU A 30 -0.16 -4.10 7.10
C LEU A 30 -0.47 -5.56 7.48
N SER A 31 -0.64 -5.85 8.78
CA SER A 31 -1.05 -7.17 9.28
C SER A 31 -2.49 -7.56 8.95
N GLU A 32 -3.33 -6.60 8.55
CA GLU A 32 -4.72 -6.81 8.14
C GLU A 32 -4.85 -6.93 6.63
N TRP A 33 -3.72 -6.84 5.90
CA TRP A 33 -3.68 -7.14 4.48
C TRP A 33 -4.11 -8.59 4.25
N GLY A 34 -5.14 -8.77 3.41
CA GLY A 34 -5.83 -10.05 3.28
C GLY A 34 -5.92 -10.56 1.85
N PRO A 35 -6.62 -9.88 0.94
CA PRO A 35 -6.85 -10.41 -0.40
C PRO A 35 -5.71 -10.10 -1.36
N PRO A 36 -5.34 -11.04 -2.25
CA PRO A 36 -4.44 -10.75 -3.35
C PRO A 36 -5.05 -9.67 -4.24
N MET A 37 -4.24 -8.68 -4.63
CA MET A 37 -4.63 -7.70 -5.65
C MET A 37 -3.64 -7.72 -6.81
N GLU A 38 -4.13 -7.38 -7.99
CA GLU A 38 -3.35 -7.35 -9.21
C GLU A 38 -3.24 -5.93 -9.73
N GLU A 39 -2.11 -5.62 -10.35
CA GLU A 39 -1.85 -4.34 -11.02
C GLU A 39 -2.09 -3.14 -10.09
N VAL A 40 -1.38 -3.09 -8.98
CA VAL A 40 -1.60 -2.10 -7.93
C VAL A 40 -0.40 -1.19 -7.69
N ILE A 41 -0.67 0.00 -7.18
CA ILE A 41 0.30 0.78 -6.42
C ILE A 41 -0.02 0.63 -4.95
N TYR A 42 1.00 0.41 -4.14
CA TYR A 42 0.88 0.35 -2.70
C TYR A 42 1.77 1.41 -2.04
N ILE A 43 1.27 1.98 -0.96
CA ILE A 43 1.94 2.97 -0.15
C ILE A 43 1.99 2.44 1.27
N LEU A 44 3.19 2.36 1.82
CA LEU A 44 3.40 2.08 3.24
C LEU A 44 3.54 3.38 3.99
N LEU A 45 2.82 3.46 5.11
CA LEU A 45 2.75 4.63 5.96
C LEU A 45 3.08 4.25 7.39
N THR A 46 3.61 5.19 8.15
CA THR A 46 3.65 5.12 9.61
C THR A 46 2.75 6.20 10.19
N GLN A 47 2.10 5.92 11.31
CA GLN A 47 1.32 6.92 12.03
C GLN A 47 2.11 7.43 13.22
N SER A 48 2.37 8.74 13.26
CA SER A 48 3.01 9.41 14.39
C SER A 48 2.21 10.64 14.79
N LYS A 49 1.87 10.74 16.08
CA LYS A 49 1.08 11.84 16.66
C LYS A 49 -0.23 12.14 15.90
N GLY A 50 -0.90 11.09 15.42
CA GLY A 50 -2.16 11.21 14.67
C GLY A 50 -2.00 11.59 13.19
N THR A 51 -0.77 11.74 12.68
CA THR A 51 -0.49 12.03 11.27
C THR A 51 0.15 10.83 10.58
N PHE A 52 -0.27 10.56 9.34
CA PHE A 52 0.37 9.55 8.51
C PHE A 52 1.54 10.15 7.74
N GLN A 53 2.65 9.41 7.70
CA GLN A 53 3.85 9.75 6.94
C GLN A 53 4.13 8.62 5.96
N VAL A 54 4.38 8.97 4.70
CA VAL A 54 4.72 8.01 3.65
C VAL A 54 6.17 7.55 3.87
N ILE A 55 6.35 6.25 4.09
CA ILE A 55 7.69 5.66 4.31
C ILE A 55 8.15 4.86 3.09
N TYR A 56 7.23 4.34 2.29
CA TYR A 56 7.55 3.62 1.05
C TYR A 56 6.42 3.68 0.03
N VAL A 57 6.76 3.61 -1.25
CA VAL A 57 5.84 3.48 -2.38
C VAL A 57 6.37 2.39 -3.29
N GLY A 58 5.52 1.45 -3.68
CA GLY A 58 5.85 0.41 -4.64
C GLY A 58 4.71 0.13 -5.60
N GLU A 59 5.00 -0.66 -6.62
CA GLU A 59 4.01 -1.20 -7.55
C GLU A 59 4.16 -2.71 -7.65
N SER A 60 3.07 -3.40 -7.97
CA SER A 60 3.10 -4.84 -8.20
C SER A 60 2.09 -5.23 -9.27
N GLU A 61 2.49 -6.16 -10.13
CA GLU A 61 1.57 -6.85 -11.04
C GLU A 61 0.74 -7.89 -10.31
N LYS A 62 1.30 -8.55 -9.29
CA LYS A 62 0.66 -9.59 -8.49
C LYS A 62 1.11 -9.48 -7.04
N SER A 63 0.22 -9.05 -6.14
CA SER A 63 0.44 -9.14 -4.68
C SER A 63 -0.18 -10.41 -4.11
N GLN A 64 0.01 -11.54 -4.81
CA GLN A 64 -0.64 -12.82 -4.50
C GLN A 64 -0.02 -13.59 -3.33
N ASP A 65 1.14 -13.15 -2.85
CA ASP A 65 1.87 -13.86 -1.80
C ASP A 65 1.60 -13.23 -0.42
N GLU A 66 1.17 -14.04 0.55
CA GLU A 66 0.98 -13.60 1.95
C GLU A 66 2.30 -13.08 2.56
N ASP A 67 3.44 -13.55 2.04
CA ASP A 67 4.77 -13.12 2.46
C ASP A 67 5.36 -12.00 1.58
N PHE A 68 4.59 -11.43 0.65
CA PHE A 68 5.03 -10.39 -0.28
C PHE A 68 5.76 -9.23 0.43
N PHE A 69 5.20 -8.74 1.54
CA PHE A 69 5.80 -7.66 2.31
C PHE A 69 6.92 -8.13 3.26
N LYS A 70 6.84 -9.36 3.78
CA LYS A 70 7.84 -9.88 4.73
C LYS A 70 9.18 -10.13 4.04
N ASN A 71 9.14 -10.70 2.84
CA ASN A 71 10.33 -11.06 2.07
C ASN A 71 10.90 -9.90 1.26
N HIS A 72 10.31 -8.71 1.35
CA HIS A 72 10.76 -7.55 0.60
C HIS A 72 12.13 -7.05 1.11
N GLU A 73 13.05 -6.72 0.22
CA GLU A 73 14.40 -6.26 0.58
C GLU A 73 14.41 -5.02 1.50
N LYS A 74 13.38 -4.18 1.38
CA LYS A 74 13.18 -2.96 2.17
C LYS A 74 12.41 -3.18 3.48
N SER A 75 11.99 -4.41 3.81
CA SER A 75 11.16 -4.70 4.99
C SER A 75 11.78 -4.18 6.29
N LYS A 76 13.09 -4.36 6.44
CA LYS A 76 13.86 -3.82 7.57
C LYS A 76 13.77 -2.30 7.67
N CYS A 77 13.92 -1.58 6.55
CA CYS A 77 13.81 -0.12 6.55
C CYS A 77 12.42 0.34 7.00
N TRP A 78 11.36 -0.35 6.53
CA TRP A 78 10.00 0.01 6.91
C TRP A 78 9.75 -0.17 8.40
N ALA A 79 10.24 -1.28 8.98
CA ALA A 79 10.15 -1.55 10.40
C ALA A 79 10.92 -0.50 11.22
N ASP A 80 12.12 -0.13 10.79
CA ASP A 80 12.94 0.91 11.45
C ASP A 80 12.25 2.28 11.37
N ALA A 81 11.71 2.66 10.21
CA ALA A 81 11.00 3.93 10.01
C ALA A 81 9.68 4.00 10.81
N ALA A 82 8.99 2.88 10.99
CA ALA A 82 7.76 2.79 11.77
C ALA A 82 8.00 2.50 13.27
N GLY A 83 9.23 2.20 13.67
CA GLY A 83 9.61 1.69 15.00
C GLY A 83 9.19 0.24 15.26
N SER A 84 8.28 -0.32 14.47
CA SER A 84 7.86 -1.72 14.49
C SER A 84 7.01 -2.03 13.26
N GLU A 85 7.04 -3.26 12.77
CA GLU A 85 6.14 -3.74 11.70
C GLU A 85 4.64 -3.53 12.04
N LYS A 86 4.30 -3.57 13.32
CA LYS A 86 2.91 -3.38 13.80
C LYS A 86 2.36 -1.98 13.57
N ASN A 87 3.25 -0.99 13.36
CA ASN A 87 2.88 0.40 13.12
C ASN A 87 2.85 0.74 11.63
N ILE A 88 3.15 -0.22 10.75
CA ILE A 88 3.07 -0.04 9.31
C ILE A 88 1.62 -0.15 8.87
N HIS A 89 1.18 0.86 8.15
CA HIS A 89 -0.11 0.91 7.50
C HIS A 89 0.07 0.83 5.99
N LEU A 90 -0.92 0.25 5.33
CA LEU A 90 -0.95 0.00 3.91
C LEU A 90 -2.12 0.73 3.29
N SER A 91 -1.85 1.45 2.21
CA SER A 91 -2.87 2.05 1.37
C SER A 91 -2.62 1.66 -0.09
N ILE A 92 -3.67 1.34 -0.82
CA ILE A 92 -3.56 0.74 -2.16
C ILE A 92 -4.43 1.45 -3.16
N TYR A 93 -3.88 1.63 -4.36
CA TYR A 93 -4.60 2.09 -5.52
C TYR A 93 -4.57 1.01 -6.61
N PRO A 94 -5.71 0.33 -6.85
CA PRO A 94 -5.84 -0.58 -7.98
C PRO A 94 -5.74 0.17 -9.30
N MET A 95 -4.88 -0.31 -10.20
CA MET A 95 -4.69 0.22 -11.55
C MET A 95 -4.99 -0.87 -12.58
N TRP A 96 -6.25 -1.32 -12.62
CA TRP A 96 -6.68 -2.39 -13.53
C TRP A 96 -6.32 -2.08 -14.99
N LYS A 97 -5.77 -3.07 -15.68
CA LYS A 97 -5.28 -3.03 -17.06
C LYS A 97 -4.13 -2.05 -17.30
N SER A 98 -3.46 -1.61 -16.23
CA SER A 98 -2.27 -0.78 -16.38
C SER A 98 -1.08 -1.58 -16.87
N THR A 99 -0.27 -0.94 -17.69
CA THR A 99 1.07 -1.42 -18.02
C THR A 99 2.04 -1.20 -16.84
N PRO A 100 3.12 -1.98 -16.73
CA PRO A 100 4.16 -1.74 -15.74
C PRO A 100 4.73 -0.31 -15.79
N ASP A 101 4.88 0.25 -16.98
CA ASP A 101 5.40 1.62 -17.16
C ASP A 101 4.45 2.68 -16.63
N GLU A 102 3.13 2.51 -16.78
CA GLU A 102 2.14 3.42 -16.21
C GLU A 102 2.17 3.40 -14.68
N ARG A 103 2.28 2.21 -14.07
CA ARG A 103 2.42 2.08 -12.62
C ARG A 103 3.70 2.70 -12.10
N LYS A 104 4.84 2.42 -12.75
CA LYS A 104 6.14 3.03 -12.42
C LYS A 104 6.12 4.55 -12.53
N ARG A 105 5.50 5.09 -13.58
CA ARG A 105 5.35 6.55 -13.75
C ARG A 105 4.59 7.19 -12.60
N LEU A 106 3.48 6.57 -12.16
CA LEU A 106 2.71 7.10 -11.05
C LEU A 106 3.44 6.91 -9.70
N ALA A 107 4.02 5.74 -9.45
CA ALA A 107 4.85 5.49 -8.26
C ALA A 107 5.99 6.53 -8.15
N ASN A 108 6.71 6.78 -9.24
CA ASN A 108 7.79 7.78 -9.28
C ASN A 108 7.29 9.20 -8.99
N LYS A 109 6.12 9.59 -9.49
CA LYS A 109 5.51 10.90 -9.16
C LYS A 109 5.24 11.02 -7.65
N ILE A 110 4.74 9.96 -7.03
CA ILE A 110 4.47 9.92 -5.58
C ILE A 110 5.79 9.99 -4.81
N ILE A 111 6.79 9.18 -5.20
CA ILE A 111 8.13 9.19 -4.57
C ILE A 111 8.76 10.58 -4.65
N GLN A 112 8.74 11.24 -5.82
CA GLN A 112 9.28 12.59 -5.97
C GLN A 112 8.57 13.64 -5.09
N LYS A 113 7.25 13.49 -4.91
CA LYS A 113 6.44 14.41 -4.09
C LYS A 113 6.70 14.24 -2.60
N TYR A 114 6.70 12.99 -2.11
CA TYR A 114 6.70 12.69 -0.67
C TYR A 114 8.10 12.35 -0.13
N LYS A 115 9.05 12.02 -1.01
CA LYS A 115 10.43 11.62 -0.68
C LYS A 115 10.50 10.60 0.48
N PRO A 116 9.83 9.44 0.34
CA PRO A 116 9.84 8.39 1.37
C PRO A 116 11.26 7.91 1.67
N SER A 117 11.57 7.80 2.96
CA SER A 117 12.90 7.41 3.45
C SER A 117 13.35 6.01 3.01
N CYS A 118 12.41 5.11 2.74
CA CYS A 118 12.74 3.73 2.35
C CYS A 118 12.72 3.46 0.85
N ASN A 119 12.42 4.47 0.01
CA ASN A 119 12.57 4.37 -1.45
C ASN A 119 13.97 4.71 -1.94
N ASP A 120 14.91 5.00 -1.03
CA ASP A 120 16.28 5.32 -1.42
C ASP A 120 16.96 4.12 -2.10
N GLY A 121 17.25 4.35 -3.38
CA GLY A 121 17.90 3.41 -4.31
C GLY A 121 17.60 3.74 -5.78
N ASN A 122 18.30 4.75 -6.32
CA ASN A 122 18.41 5.13 -7.74
C ASN A 122 17.09 5.52 -8.45
N VAL A 123 16.84 6.84 -8.52
CA VAL A 123 16.18 7.42 -9.71
C VAL A 123 17.10 7.25 -10.91
#